data_AF-A0A8D6PP50-F1
#
_entry.id   AF-A0A8D6PP50-F1
#
_cell.length_a   1.000
_cell.length_b   1.000
_cell.length_c   1.000
_cell.angle_alpha   90.00
_cell.angle_beta   90.00
_cell.angle_gamma   90.00
#
_symmetry.space_group_name_H-M   'P 1'
#
loop_
_entity.id
_entity.type
_entity.pdbx_description
1 polymer ?
#
loop_
_entity_poly.entity_id
_entity_poly.type
_entity_poly.pdbx_seq_one_letter_code
_entity_poly.pdbx_strand_id
1 'polypeptide(L)'
;MITVIGYGTFGKKVVNLIKNKEPITIIDIKIDDIDDLLKEGIKAIVGDATDENVLKKAEIDKADIVLILTNNPDINRKIAEKVCELSPKSYKIARAIPGYHELYMGLNIDKVINILESGAKDIAKEVEGAKLKRKLMRLKYLLLEGKKKCINEKENEEESKRPLLILTHTNPDPDAIASAMALKTISEKWGVEAEIAYGGSIGYDENKAMINLLGINLLNIENVNLNDYCIIAVVDTSTSKQLPILPPKIDIIIDHHNNSDLTAEYVDIRPKVGATSTILTQYLMELNIEPSRNLATALFYGIQSDTDYFKRETSKLDFEAAAYLQGYIDATLLNMIENPEISTEVMEVLARAIMNRKVVKGNIALAYVGEISNRDALPKAADFLLKMEGISTTFVFGIVGDEIHISARTKDLRLNLGEILNKAFGGGGHQTAAAAKIPLGIFKAVSDKEALRKLVEEAIRTKILEVIGIKEEEK
;
A
#
# COMPACT_ATOMS: atom_id res chain seq x y z
N MET A 1 -4.52 9.71 41.15
CA MET A 1 -4.99 11.09 41.41
C MET A 1 -4.07 12.11 40.74
N ILE A 2 -4.66 13.08 40.04
CA ILE A 2 -3.95 14.20 39.40
C ILE A 2 -4.19 15.49 40.21
N THR A 3 -3.12 16.20 40.56
CA THR A 3 -3.23 17.53 41.20
C THR A 3 -2.89 18.62 40.20
N VAL A 4 -3.82 19.54 39.96
CA VAL A 4 -3.65 20.67 39.03
C VAL A 4 -3.52 21.97 39.80
N ILE A 5 -2.36 22.60 39.71
CA ILE A 5 -2.03 23.85 40.39
C ILE A 5 -2.05 24.99 39.36
N GLY A 6 -2.99 25.91 39.51
CA GLY A 6 -3.29 26.97 38.54
C GLY A 6 -4.50 26.62 37.67
N TYR A 7 -5.68 27.05 38.11
CA TYR A 7 -7.00 26.91 37.49
C TYR A 7 -7.47 28.20 36.78
N GLY A 8 -6.52 28.96 36.22
CA GLY A 8 -6.83 30.03 35.27
C GLY A 8 -7.29 29.48 33.90
N THR A 9 -7.35 30.33 32.87
CA THR A 9 -7.88 29.98 31.54
C THR A 9 -7.29 28.69 30.94
N PHE A 10 -5.98 28.47 31.09
CA PHE A 10 -5.32 27.27 30.57
C PHE A 10 -5.60 26.04 31.45
N GLY A 11 -5.51 26.18 32.77
CA GLY A 11 -5.79 25.10 33.72
C GLY A 11 -7.22 24.55 33.58
N LYS A 12 -8.21 25.44 33.42
CA LYS A 12 -9.61 25.06 33.13
C LYS A 12 -9.73 24.17 31.89
N LYS A 13 -9.06 24.54 30.80
CA LYS A 13 -9.05 23.73 29.55
C LYS A 13 -8.40 22.38 29.76
N VAL A 14 -7.28 22.32 30.48
CA VAL A 14 -6.60 21.06 30.80
C VAL A 14 -7.52 20.16 31.62
N VAL A 15 -8.06 20.65 32.75
CA VAL A 15 -8.99 19.88 33.61
C VAL A 15 -10.15 19.32 32.80
N ASN A 16 -10.79 20.13 31.95
CA ASN A 16 -11.91 19.66 31.13
C ASN A 16 -11.55 18.51 30.17
N LEU A 17 -10.29 18.43 29.69
CA LEU A 17 -9.82 17.36 28.82
C LEU A 17 -9.42 16.08 29.57
N ILE A 18 -9.14 16.17 30.88
CA ILE A 18 -8.64 15.04 31.68
C ILE A 18 -9.60 14.59 32.80
N LYS A 19 -10.65 15.34 33.12
CA LYS A 19 -11.57 15.05 34.25
C LYS A 19 -12.26 13.68 34.20
N ASN A 20 -12.38 13.08 33.02
CA ASN A 20 -13.00 11.77 32.84
C ASN A 20 -12.00 10.60 32.85
N LYS A 21 -10.69 10.88 33.05
CA LYS A 21 -9.63 9.86 32.98
C LYS A 21 -9.20 9.38 34.37
N GLU A 22 -9.05 10.30 35.31
CA GLU A 22 -8.50 10.07 36.65
C GLU A 22 -9.11 11.06 37.66
N PRO A 23 -9.20 10.75 38.95
CA PRO A 23 -9.63 11.70 39.98
C PRO A 23 -8.72 12.94 40.03
N ILE A 24 -9.33 14.13 40.06
CA ILE A 24 -8.62 15.42 40.02
C ILE A 24 -8.79 16.20 41.32
N THR A 25 -7.69 16.76 41.80
CA THR A 25 -7.67 17.83 42.81
C THR A 25 -7.14 19.12 42.19
N ILE A 26 -7.86 20.23 42.36
CA ILE A 26 -7.49 21.55 41.83
C ILE A 26 -7.03 22.46 42.96
N ILE A 27 -5.98 23.23 42.73
CA ILE A 27 -5.52 24.31 43.60
C ILE A 27 -5.40 25.60 42.80
N ASP A 28 -6.08 26.66 43.24
CA ASP A 28 -5.88 28.02 42.72
C ASP A 28 -6.20 29.06 43.81
N ILE A 29 -5.61 30.25 43.71
CA ILE A 29 -5.93 31.38 44.59
C ILE A 29 -7.39 31.82 44.47
N LYS A 30 -8.03 31.57 43.32
CA LYS A 30 -9.42 31.92 43.07
C LYS A 30 -10.09 30.91 42.13
N ILE A 31 -11.25 30.39 42.55
CA ILE A 31 -12.07 29.47 41.76
C ILE A 31 -13.51 29.99 41.80
N ASP A 32 -13.96 30.62 40.70
CA ASP A 32 -15.30 31.23 40.60
C ASP A 32 -16.44 30.18 40.50
N ASP A 33 -16.12 28.98 40.01
CA ASP A 33 -17.03 27.90 39.61
C ASP A 33 -16.90 26.66 40.53
N ILE A 34 -16.61 26.87 41.81
CA ILE A 34 -16.31 25.78 42.75
C ILE A 34 -17.49 24.83 42.99
N ASP A 35 -18.72 25.36 43.05
CA ASP A 35 -19.92 24.55 43.29
C ASP A 35 -20.18 23.58 42.13
N ASP A 36 -19.88 23.99 40.91
CA ASP A 36 -20.04 23.14 39.72
C ASP A 36 -18.96 22.06 39.67
N LEU A 37 -17.72 22.39 40.04
CA LEU A 37 -16.65 21.40 40.19
C LEU A 37 -16.99 20.32 41.22
N LEU A 38 -17.54 20.72 42.37
CA LEU A 38 -17.93 19.77 43.42
C LEU A 38 -19.09 18.86 42.97
N LYS A 39 -20.07 19.39 42.21
CA LYS A 39 -21.13 18.57 41.60
C LYS A 39 -20.59 17.55 40.59
N GLU A 40 -19.51 17.92 39.88
CA GLU A 40 -18.78 17.01 38.99
C GLU A 40 -17.86 16.03 39.74
N GLY A 41 -17.81 16.07 41.08
CA GLY A 41 -16.97 15.20 41.91
C GLY A 41 -15.49 15.61 41.95
N ILE A 42 -15.16 16.83 41.51
CA ILE A 42 -13.79 17.33 41.47
C ILE A 42 -13.46 18.06 42.77
N LYS A 43 -12.41 17.61 43.47
CA LYS A 43 -11.93 18.26 44.69
C LYS A 43 -11.27 19.59 44.32
N ALA A 44 -11.68 20.68 44.94
CA ALA A 44 -11.14 22.02 44.67
C ALA A 44 -10.71 22.71 45.97
N ILE A 45 -9.52 23.30 45.96
CA ILE A 45 -8.91 23.98 47.10
C ILE A 45 -8.56 25.40 46.69
N VAL A 46 -9.23 26.36 47.31
CA VAL A 46 -8.94 27.77 47.14
C VAL A 46 -7.81 28.16 48.10
N GLY A 47 -6.68 28.58 47.55
CA GLY A 47 -5.49 28.97 48.33
C GLY A 47 -4.24 29.15 47.47
N ASP A 48 -3.24 29.84 48.03
CA ASP A 48 -1.95 30.02 47.39
C ASP A 48 -1.11 28.73 47.50
N ALA A 49 -0.82 28.10 46.37
CA ALA A 49 -0.03 26.87 46.32
C ALA A 49 1.45 27.06 46.68
N THR A 50 1.92 28.30 46.85
CA THR A 50 3.22 28.57 47.48
C THR A 50 3.19 28.34 48.99
N ASP A 51 2.02 28.18 49.63
CA ASP A 51 1.88 27.73 51.02
C ASP A 51 1.83 26.18 51.08
N GLU A 52 2.69 25.61 51.91
CA GLU A 52 2.77 24.16 52.13
C GLU A 52 1.49 23.60 52.75
N ASN A 53 0.78 24.37 53.59
CA ASN A 53 -0.48 23.93 54.19
C ASN A 53 -1.57 23.71 53.13
N VAL A 54 -1.59 24.55 52.09
CA VAL A 54 -2.53 24.41 50.96
C VAL A 54 -2.21 23.14 50.18
N LEU A 55 -0.94 22.87 49.92
CA LEU A 55 -0.49 21.64 49.24
C LEU A 55 -0.81 20.38 50.06
N LYS A 56 -0.63 20.41 51.38
CA LYS A 56 -1.00 19.30 52.29
C LYS A 56 -2.51 19.08 52.35
N LYS A 57 -3.31 20.15 52.37
CA LYS A 57 -4.78 20.05 52.29
C LYS A 57 -5.24 19.39 50.98
N ALA A 58 -4.44 19.54 49.92
CA ALA A 58 -4.64 18.88 48.63
C ALA A 58 -4.16 17.43 48.59
N GLU A 59 -3.56 16.92 49.67
CA GLU A 59 -2.99 15.57 49.74
C GLU A 59 -1.97 15.34 48.62
N ILE A 60 -1.12 16.34 48.37
CA ILE A 60 -0.18 16.32 47.25
C ILE A 60 0.80 15.15 47.31
N ASP A 61 1.11 14.65 48.50
CA ASP A 61 1.95 13.47 48.77
C ASP A 61 1.36 12.17 48.19
N LYS A 62 0.03 12.16 47.94
CA LYS A 62 -0.69 11.04 47.31
C LYS A 62 -0.94 11.26 45.81
N ALA A 63 -0.47 12.36 45.24
CA ALA A 63 -0.67 12.63 43.82
C ALA A 63 0.24 11.72 42.98
N ASP A 64 -0.32 11.08 41.95
CA ASP A 64 0.48 10.33 40.97
C ASP A 64 1.11 11.29 39.95
N ILE A 65 0.37 12.36 39.61
CA ILE A 65 0.78 13.39 38.66
C ILE A 65 0.48 14.78 39.26
N VAL A 66 1.44 15.70 39.16
CA VAL A 66 1.26 17.11 39.55
C VAL A 66 1.49 18.01 38.34
N LEU A 67 0.50 18.85 38.03
CA LEU A 67 0.57 19.85 36.97
C LEU A 67 0.76 21.25 37.57
N ILE A 68 1.83 21.94 37.19
CA ILE A 68 2.13 23.32 37.63
C ILE A 68 1.87 24.26 36.45
N LEU A 69 0.70 24.90 36.43
CA LEU A 69 0.13 25.56 35.25
C LEU A 69 -0.06 27.09 35.39
N THR A 70 0.39 27.68 36.50
CA THR A 70 0.30 29.14 36.67
C THR A 70 1.13 29.88 35.61
N ASN A 71 0.81 31.15 35.36
CA ASN A 71 1.50 31.99 34.37
C ASN A 71 2.61 32.86 34.98
N ASN A 72 2.89 32.73 36.28
CA ASN A 72 3.88 33.53 36.98
C ASN A 72 5.15 32.68 37.23
N PRO A 73 6.33 33.13 36.75
CA PRO A 73 7.56 32.36 36.86
C PRO A 73 7.99 32.14 38.31
N ASP A 74 7.98 33.18 39.14
CA ASP A 74 8.41 33.12 40.54
C ASP A 74 7.50 32.19 41.36
N ILE A 75 6.19 32.26 41.11
CA ILE A 75 5.21 31.37 41.75
C ILE A 75 5.44 29.92 41.31
N ASN A 76 5.62 29.66 40.01
CA ASN A 76 5.89 28.32 39.50
C ASN A 76 7.18 27.72 40.06
N ARG A 77 8.25 28.51 40.19
CA ARG A 77 9.51 28.05 40.80
C ARG A 77 9.29 27.59 42.24
N LYS A 78 8.65 28.42 43.06
CA LYS A 78 8.38 28.12 44.48
C LYS A 78 7.48 26.90 44.65
N ILE A 79 6.43 26.81 43.83
CA ILE A 79 5.55 25.62 43.81
C ILE A 79 6.38 24.39 43.42
N ALA A 80 7.18 24.46 42.35
CA ALA A 80 7.98 23.34 41.87
C ALA A 80 8.97 22.83 42.94
N GLU A 81 9.65 23.72 43.67
CA GLU A 81 10.51 23.38 44.80
C GLU A 81 9.75 22.59 45.87
N LYS A 82 8.63 23.13 46.37
CA LYS A 82 7.82 22.47 47.39
C LYS A 82 7.22 21.15 46.93
N VAL A 83 6.74 21.08 45.69
CA VAL A 83 6.19 19.85 45.11
C VAL A 83 7.27 18.78 44.98
N CYS A 84 8.51 19.15 44.63
CA CYS A 84 9.63 18.20 44.58
C CYS A 84 9.95 17.61 45.95
N GLU A 85 9.81 18.38 47.02
CA GLU A 85 10.03 17.93 48.40
C GLU A 85 8.86 17.11 48.95
N LEU A 86 7.62 17.59 48.79
CA LEU A 86 6.42 16.99 49.38
C LEU A 86 5.89 15.79 48.61
N SER A 87 6.16 15.74 47.30
CA SER A 87 5.71 14.67 46.41
C SER A 87 6.86 14.18 45.52
N PRO A 88 7.90 13.57 46.09
CA PRO A 88 9.08 13.17 45.33
C PRO A 88 8.78 12.11 44.26
N LYS A 89 7.76 11.27 44.50
CA LYS A 89 7.39 10.13 43.64
C LYS A 89 6.42 10.46 42.50
N SER A 90 5.75 11.62 42.54
CA SER A 90 4.79 11.99 41.48
C SER A 90 5.49 12.37 40.18
N TYR A 91 4.86 12.11 39.05
CA TYR A 91 5.27 12.66 37.75
C TYR A 91 4.88 14.14 37.64
N LYS A 92 5.84 15.04 37.44
CA LYS A 92 5.65 16.49 37.53
C LYS A 92 5.74 17.13 36.15
N ILE A 93 4.67 17.80 35.76
CA ILE A 93 4.60 18.54 34.49
C ILE A 93 4.46 20.02 34.82
N ALA A 94 5.40 20.82 34.35
CA ALA A 94 5.37 22.26 34.57
C ALA A 94 5.19 23.03 33.26
N ARG A 95 4.47 24.14 33.33
CA ARG A 95 4.32 25.08 32.22
C ARG A 95 5.60 25.90 32.05
N ALA A 96 6.12 25.96 30.82
CA ALA A 96 7.20 26.90 30.48
C ALA A 96 6.68 28.35 30.48
N ILE A 97 7.49 29.27 30.99
CA ILE A 97 7.20 30.71 30.96
C ILE A 97 8.16 31.37 29.96
N PRO A 98 7.66 32.10 28.94
CA PRO A 98 8.51 32.80 27.98
C PRO A 98 9.53 33.71 28.66
N GLY A 99 10.80 33.63 28.25
CA GLY A 99 11.90 34.40 28.84
C GLY A 99 12.62 33.72 30.02
N TYR A 100 12.05 32.64 30.59
CA TYR A 100 12.60 31.96 31.78
C TYR A 100 12.99 30.52 31.46
N HIS A 101 14.07 30.34 30.69
CA HIS A 101 14.48 29.05 30.13
C HIS A 101 15.03 28.09 31.21
N GLU A 102 15.64 28.64 32.26
CA GLU A 102 16.25 27.89 33.35
C GLU A 102 15.35 27.80 34.59
N LEU A 103 14.06 28.16 34.47
CA LEU A 103 13.15 28.28 35.61
C LEU A 103 13.11 27.04 36.51
N TYR A 104 13.19 25.85 35.92
CA TYR A 104 13.13 24.58 36.66
C TYR A 104 14.50 23.88 36.77
N MET A 105 15.60 24.55 36.42
CA MET A 105 16.93 23.97 36.50
C MET A 105 17.26 23.58 37.94
N GLY A 106 17.79 22.36 38.12
CA GLY A 106 18.10 21.78 39.44
C GLY A 106 16.90 21.20 40.20
N LEU A 107 15.69 21.23 39.64
CA LEU A 107 14.49 20.61 40.22
C LEU A 107 14.14 19.31 39.50
N ASN A 108 13.53 18.38 40.23
CA ASN A 108 13.06 17.11 39.68
C ASN A 108 11.72 17.25 38.96
N ILE A 109 11.68 18.04 37.87
CA ILE A 109 10.52 18.20 37.00
C ILE A 109 10.67 17.31 35.77
N ASP A 110 9.76 16.34 35.62
CA ASP A 110 9.84 15.31 34.57
C ASP A 110 9.56 15.85 33.17
N LYS A 111 8.66 16.85 33.05
CA LYS A 111 8.31 17.45 31.77
C LYS A 111 8.03 18.94 31.88
N VAL A 112 8.62 19.72 30.98
CA VAL A 112 8.28 21.14 30.81
C VAL A 112 7.55 21.32 29.48
N ILE A 113 6.36 21.92 29.50
CA ILE A 113 5.53 22.14 28.30
C ILE A 113 5.53 23.62 27.93
N ASN A 114 6.03 23.92 26.73
CA ASN A 114 5.90 25.23 26.11
C ASN A 114 4.59 25.28 25.31
N ILE A 115 3.61 26.03 25.80
CA ILE A 115 2.26 26.12 25.20
C ILE A 115 2.31 26.79 23.84
N LEU A 116 3.14 27.83 23.66
CA LEU A 116 3.25 28.55 22.39
C LEU A 116 3.88 27.65 21.32
N GLU A 117 4.95 26.95 21.67
CA GLU A 117 5.60 26.03 20.75
C GLU A 117 4.71 24.83 20.42
N SER A 118 3.98 24.30 21.40
CA SER A 118 3.03 23.20 21.19
C SER A 118 1.90 23.62 20.26
N GLY A 119 1.28 24.79 20.51
CA GLY A 119 0.25 25.33 19.64
C GLY A 119 0.77 25.66 18.24
N ALA A 120 2.00 26.16 18.11
CA ALA A 120 2.62 26.40 16.81
C ALA A 120 2.86 25.10 16.03
N LYS A 121 3.31 24.03 16.70
CA LYS A 121 3.45 22.69 16.10
C LYS A 121 2.11 22.13 15.63
N ASP A 122 1.06 22.30 16.43
CA ASP A 122 -0.29 21.86 16.05
C ASP A 122 -0.81 22.61 14.81
N ILE A 123 -0.61 23.94 14.75
CA ILE A 123 -0.97 24.75 13.57
C ILE A 123 -0.14 24.33 12.35
N ALA A 124 1.17 24.14 12.51
CA ALA A 124 2.04 23.71 11.41
C ALA A 124 1.58 22.37 10.84
N LYS A 125 1.18 21.42 11.72
CA LYS A 125 0.62 20.13 11.33
C LYS A 125 -0.70 20.28 10.57
N GLU A 126 -1.59 21.17 11.00
CA GLU A 126 -2.85 21.43 10.28
C GLU A 126 -2.59 22.06 8.90
N VAL A 127 -1.59 22.94 8.78
CA VAL A 127 -1.17 23.52 7.49
C VAL A 127 -0.58 22.45 6.57
N GLU A 128 0.17 21.49 7.10
CA GLU A 128 0.65 20.33 6.33
C GLU A 128 -0.53 19.47 5.83
N GLY A 129 -1.50 19.17 6.70
CA GLY A 129 -2.73 18.45 6.35
C GLY A 129 -3.61 19.19 5.34
N ALA A 130 -3.63 20.53 5.38
CA ALA A 130 -4.43 21.35 4.47
C ALA A 130 -4.04 21.16 2.99
N LYS A 131 -2.80 20.75 2.69
CA LYS A 131 -2.38 20.41 1.32
C LYS A 131 -3.18 19.23 0.76
N LEU A 132 -3.38 18.19 1.56
CA LEU A 132 -4.17 17.01 1.16
C LEU A 132 -5.64 17.38 0.99
N LYS A 133 -6.22 18.11 1.96
CA LYS A 133 -7.60 18.63 1.86
C LYS A 133 -7.82 19.42 0.57
N ARG A 134 -6.89 20.32 0.23
CA ARG A 134 -6.97 21.12 -1.00
C ARG A 134 -6.88 20.26 -2.26
N LYS A 135 -5.99 19.26 -2.29
CA LYS A 135 -5.90 18.28 -3.39
C LYS A 135 -7.24 17.56 -3.57
N LEU A 136 -7.82 17.04 -2.50
CA LEU A 136 -9.10 16.34 -2.53
C LEU A 136 -10.27 17.24 -2.96
N MET A 137 -10.29 18.51 -2.54
CA MET A 137 -11.29 19.48 -3.02
C MET A 137 -11.20 19.69 -4.54
N ARG A 138 -9.98 19.79 -5.09
CA ARG A 138 -9.76 19.91 -6.54
C ARG A 138 -10.19 18.66 -7.29
N LEU A 139 -9.82 17.48 -6.78
CA LEU A 139 -10.24 16.19 -7.35
C LEU A 139 -11.78 16.08 -7.37
N LYS A 140 -12.44 16.38 -6.25
CA LYS A 140 -13.90 16.40 -6.14
C LYS A 140 -14.54 17.35 -7.14
N TYR A 141 -14.01 18.58 -7.23
CA TYR A 141 -14.52 19.58 -8.18
C TYR A 141 -14.43 19.06 -9.62
N LEU A 142 -13.27 18.55 -10.02
CA LEU A 142 -13.04 18.01 -11.36
C LEU A 142 -14.00 16.86 -11.69
N LEU A 143 -14.20 15.92 -10.76
CA LEU A 143 -15.12 14.80 -10.94
C LEU A 143 -16.58 15.25 -11.08
N LEU A 144 -17.02 16.21 -10.26
CA LEU A 144 -18.39 16.75 -10.32
C LEU A 144 -18.62 17.56 -11.60
N GLU A 145 -17.64 18.34 -12.05
CA GLU A 145 -17.73 19.09 -13.30
C GLU A 145 -17.76 18.16 -14.52
N GLY A 146 -16.93 17.12 -14.56
CA GLY A 146 -16.99 16.15 -15.66
C GLY A 146 -18.29 15.34 -15.67
N LYS A 147 -18.86 15.00 -14.50
CA LYS A 147 -20.21 14.42 -14.42
C LYS A 147 -21.28 15.35 -15.02
N LYS A 148 -21.24 16.65 -14.73
CA LYS A 148 -22.19 17.61 -15.30
C LYS A 148 -22.06 17.69 -16.82
N LYS A 149 -20.84 17.71 -17.36
CA LYS A 149 -20.59 17.67 -18.81
C LYS A 149 -21.23 16.44 -19.46
N CYS A 150 -21.06 15.28 -18.83
CA CYS A 150 -21.72 14.04 -19.25
C CYS A 150 -23.24 14.14 -19.32
N ILE A 151 -23.89 14.78 -18.35
CA ILE A 151 -25.35 14.95 -18.35
C ILE A 151 -25.79 15.88 -19.48
N ASN A 152 -25.08 16.99 -19.69
CA ASN A 152 -25.42 17.96 -20.74
C ASN A 152 -25.20 17.40 -22.16
N GLU A 153 -24.21 16.52 -22.35
CA GLU A 153 -23.98 15.87 -23.64
C GLU A 153 -25.05 14.81 -23.95
N LYS A 154 -25.62 14.14 -22.93
CA LYS A 154 -26.78 13.23 -23.10
C LYS A 154 -28.02 13.90 -23.67
N GLU A 155 -28.20 15.20 -23.44
CA GLU A 155 -29.32 15.95 -24.03
C GLU A 155 -29.11 16.24 -25.52
N ASN A 156 -27.88 16.11 -26.03
CA ASN A 156 -27.48 16.50 -27.39
C ASN A 156 -27.06 15.34 -28.31
N GLU A 157 -26.76 14.14 -27.79
CA GLU A 157 -26.35 12.95 -28.56
C GLU A 157 -27.22 11.72 -28.21
N GLU A 158 -27.40 10.78 -29.17
CA GLU A 158 -28.22 9.55 -28.99
C GLU A 158 -27.59 8.51 -28.02
N GLU A 159 -26.29 8.60 -27.72
CA GLU A 159 -25.59 7.70 -26.81
C GLU A 159 -25.22 8.35 -25.47
N SER A 160 -25.50 7.64 -24.38
CA SER A 160 -25.30 8.15 -23.03
C SER A 160 -23.86 7.93 -22.54
N LYS A 161 -23.06 9.00 -22.48
CA LYS A 161 -21.72 8.94 -21.87
C LYS A 161 -21.76 8.60 -20.37
N ARG A 162 -20.74 7.86 -19.94
CA ARG A 162 -20.44 7.45 -18.57
C ARG A 162 -19.48 8.45 -17.90
N PRO A 163 -19.58 8.71 -16.59
CA PRO A 163 -18.85 9.82 -15.99
C PRO A 163 -17.32 9.64 -15.94
N LEU A 164 -16.83 8.48 -15.51
CA LEU A 164 -15.41 8.26 -15.22
C LEU A 164 -14.93 6.87 -15.68
N LEU A 165 -13.83 6.84 -16.42
CA LEU A 165 -13.02 5.65 -16.65
C LEU A 165 -11.73 5.75 -15.85
N ILE A 166 -11.38 4.70 -15.10
CA ILE A 166 -10.12 4.57 -14.39
C ILE A 166 -9.28 3.52 -15.11
N LEU A 167 -8.18 3.96 -15.73
CA LEU A 167 -7.27 3.13 -16.51
C LEU A 167 -6.03 2.79 -15.67
N THR A 168 -5.69 1.51 -15.59
CA THR A 168 -4.43 1.03 -15.02
C THR A 168 -3.33 0.95 -16.09
N HIS A 169 -2.09 0.70 -15.68
CA HIS A 169 -1.05 0.27 -16.61
C HIS A 169 -1.37 -1.10 -17.25
N THR A 170 -0.63 -1.43 -18.30
CA THR A 170 -0.70 -2.73 -19.00
C THR A 170 -0.29 -3.86 -18.06
N ASN A 171 -1.02 -4.97 -18.07
CA ASN A 171 -0.83 -6.11 -17.15
C ASN A 171 -0.85 -5.65 -15.68
N PRO A 172 -2.00 -5.17 -15.18
CA PRO A 172 -2.06 -4.54 -13.87
C PRO A 172 -1.65 -5.50 -12.74
N ASP A 173 -0.94 -4.96 -11.77
CA ASP A 173 -0.56 -5.65 -10.55
C ASP A 173 -1.56 -5.35 -9.41
N PRO A 174 -1.37 -5.91 -8.20
CA PRO A 174 -2.27 -5.66 -7.09
C PRO A 174 -2.39 -4.17 -6.69
N ASP A 175 -1.32 -3.37 -6.82
CA ASP A 175 -1.35 -1.96 -6.42
C ASP A 175 -2.21 -1.14 -7.38
N ALA A 176 -2.03 -1.33 -8.69
CA ALA A 176 -2.85 -0.68 -9.71
C ALA A 176 -4.34 -1.04 -9.57
N ILE A 177 -4.65 -2.33 -9.34
CA ILE A 177 -6.03 -2.81 -9.17
C ILE A 177 -6.67 -2.19 -7.91
N ALA A 178 -5.98 -2.25 -6.78
CA ALA A 178 -6.50 -1.72 -5.51
C ALA A 178 -6.66 -0.20 -5.54
N SER A 179 -5.69 0.51 -6.13
CA SER A 179 -5.75 1.96 -6.33
C SER A 179 -6.95 2.37 -7.19
N ALA A 180 -7.24 1.63 -8.26
CA ALA A 180 -8.41 1.87 -9.08
C ALA A 180 -9.73 1.64 -8.32
N MET A 181 -9.82 0.57 -7.51
CA MET A 181 -10.98 0.32 -6.63
C MET A 181 -11.20 1.46 -5.63
N ALA A 182 -10.13 2.00 -5.05
CA ALA A 182 -10.23 3.10 -4.09
C ALA A 182 -10.69 4.39 -4.76
N LEU A 183 -10.12 4.76 -5.91
CA LEU A 183 -10.55 5.93 -6.66
C LEU A 183 -12.01 5.81 -7.13
N LYS A 184 -12.43 4.61 -7.54
CA LYS A 184 -13.84 4.30 -7.84
C LYS A 184 -14.72 4.56 -6.62
N THR A 185 -14.36 3.99 -5.46
CA THR A 185 -15.12 4.16 -4.20
C THR A 185 -15.24 5.62 -3.78
N ILE A 186 -14.16 6.39 -3.89
CA ILE A 186 -14.14 7.84 -3.60
C ILE A 186 -15.05 8.60 -4.56
N SER A 187 -15.00 8.27 -5.85
CA SER A 187 -15.81 8.92 -6.89
C SER A 187 -17.30 8.64 -6.67
N GLU A 188 -17.66 7.39 -6.38
CA GLU A 188 -19.03 6.96 -6.09
C GLU A 188 -19.57 7.61 -4.80
N LYS A 189 -18.72 7.82 -3.78
CA LYS A 189 -19.10 8.58 -2.57
C LYS A 189 -19.50 10.02 -2.90
N TRP A 190 -18.97 10.60 -3.98
CA TRP A 190 -19.36 11.91 -4.50
C TRP A 190 -20.46 11.84 -5.57
N GLY A 191 -21.03 10.66 -5.81
CA GLY A 191 -22.09 10.42 -6.77
C GLY A 191 -21.61 10.36 -8.22
N VAL A 192 -20.32 10.11 -8.47
CA VAL A 192 -19.76 9.97 -9.82
C VAL A 192 -19.52 8.48 -10.08
N GLU A 193 -20.34 7.89 -10.95
CA GLU A 193 -20.19 6.49 -11.37
C GLU A 193 -18.87 6.30 -12.11
N ALA A 194 -18.18 5.20 -11.81
CA ALA A 194 -16.88 4.91 -12.38
C ALA A 194 -16.73 3.43 -12.77
N GLU A 195 -16.00 3.21 -13.86
CA GLU A 195 -15.58 1.88 -14.31
C GLU A 195 -14.06 1.79 -14.32
N ILE A 196 -13.55 0.57 -14.16
CA ILE A 196 -12.11 0.29 -14.15
C ILE A 196 -11.78 -0.50 -15.40
N ALA A 197 -10.76 -0.07 -16.14
CA ALA A 197 -10.26 -0.76 -17.30
C ALA A 197 -8.76 -1.04 -17.22
N TYR A 198 -8.36 -2.12 -17.88
CA TYR A 198 -6.96 -2.56 -18.00
C TYR A 198 -6.68 -3.01 -19.43
N GLY A 199 -5.41 -3.08 -19.81
CA GLY A 199 -4.99 -3.72 -21.06
C GLY A 199 -3.95 -4.80 -20.85
N GLY A 200 -3.73 -5.60 -21.90
CA GLY A 200 -2.91 -6.80 -21.83
C GLY A 200 -3.63 -7.95 -21.12
N SER A 201 -2.87 -8.73 -20.34
CA SER A 201 -3.35 -9.91 -19.61
C SER A 201 -3.23 -9.73 -18.11
N ILE A 202 -4.16 -10.31 -17.35
CA ILE A 202 -4.00 -10.46 -15.90
C ILE A 202 -2.94 -11.55 -15.65
N GLY A 203 -1.72 -11.12 -15.34
CA GLY A 203 -0.60 -11.98 -14.99
C GLY A 203 -0.72 -12.55 -13.58
N TYR A 204 0.11 -13.56 -13.28
CA TYR A 204 0.19 -14.25 -11.97
C TYR A 204 -1.13 -14.87 -11.49
N ASP A 205 -1.07 -15.78 -10.51
CA ASP A 205 -2.28 -16.41 -9.97
C ASP A 205 -2.90 -15.53 -8.88
N GLU A 206 -2.06 -14.81 -8.16
CA GLU A 206 -2.38 -13.91 -7.06
C GLU A 206 -3.30 -12.78 -7.54
N ASN A 207 -2.97 -12.14 -8.67
CA ASN A 207 -3.81 -11.06 -9.24
C ASN A 207 -5.16 -11.61 -9.71
N LYS A 208 -5.19 -12.82 -10.29
CA LYS A 208 -6.44 -13.49 -10.68
C LYS A 208 -7.28 -13.85 -9.46
N ALA A 209 -6.64 -14.36 -8.40
CA ALA A 209 -7.30 -14.67 -7.14
C ALA A 209 -7.88 -13.41 -6.51
N MET A 210 -7.12 -12.31 -6.47
CA MET A 210 -7.58 -11.00 -6.00
C MET A 210 -8.84 -10.54 -6.74
N ILE A 211 -8.83 -10.56 -8.08
CA ILE A 211 -9.99 -10.16 -8.88
C ILE A 211 -11.21 -11.03 -8.59
N ASN A 212 -11.04 -12.35 -8.61
CA ASN A 212 -12.15 -13.30 -8.45
C ASN A 212 -12.72 -13.31 -7.03
N LEU A 213 -11.85 -13.38 -6.01
CA LEU A 213 -12.26 -13.49 -4.60
C LEU A 213 -12.85 -12.18 -4.07
N LEU A 214 -12.36 -11.03 -4.56
CA LEU A 214 -12.89 -9.73 -4.14
C LEU A 214 -14.04 -9.23 -5.03
N GLY A 215 -14.38 -9.95 -6.11
CA GLY A 215 -15.49 -9.63 -7.02
C GLY A 215 -15.23 -8.35 -7.83
N ILE A 216 -14.00 -8.14 -8.28
CA ILE A 216 -13.59 -6.90 -8.96
C ILE A 216 -14.01 -6.96 -10.43
N ASN A 217 -14.85 -6.02 -10.86
CA ASN A 217 -15.19 -5.89 -12.28
C ASN A 217 -14.13 -5.04 -13.00
N LEU A 218 -13.34 -5.68 -13.88
CA LEU A 218 -12.34 -5.04 -14.71
C LEU A 218 -12.70 -5.20 -16.19
N LEU A 219 -12.80 -4.09 -16.90
CA LEU A 219 -13.06 -4.07 -18.34
C LEU A 219 -11.74 -4.20 -19.11
N ASN A 220 -11.68 -5.08 -20.10
CA ASN A 220 -10.56 -5.05 -21.04
C ASN A 220 -10.73 -3.84 -21.96
N ILE A 221 -9.71 -2.98 -22.00
CA ILE A 221 -9.67 -1.72 -22.75
C ILE A 221 -9.94 -1.90 -24.25
N GLU A 222 -9.68 -3.08 -24.82
CA GLU A 222 -9.99 -3.41 -26.22
C GLU A 222 -11.51 -3.40 -26.49
N ASN A 223 -12.33 -3.61 -25.45
CA ASN A 223 -13.78 -3.61 -25.51
C ASN A 223 -14.40 -2.29 -25.01
N VAL A 224 -13.59 -1.26 -24.77
CA VAL A 224 -14.01 0.02 -24.19
C VAL A 224 -13.75 1.15 -25.17
N ASN A 225 -14.79 1.88 -25.55
CA ASN A 225 -14.64 3.11 -26.31
C ASN A 225 -14.37 4.28 -25.36
N LEU A 226 -13.18 4.89 -25.47
CA LEU A 226 -12.79 6.03 -24.62
C LEU A 226 -13.72 7.25 -24.78
N ASN A 227 -14.36 7.41 -25.95
CA ASN A 227 -15.28 8.52 -26.20
C ASN A 227 -16.59 8.41 -25.40
N ASP A 228 -16.89 7.22 -24.86
CA ASP A 228 -18.05 7.01 -24.00
C ASP A 228 -17.87 7.65 -22.63
N TYR A 229 -16.69 8.21 -22.30
CA TYR A 229 -16.38 8.72 -20.97
C TYR A 229 -16.01 10.20 -20.98
N CYS A 230 -16.50 10.94 -19.97
CA CYS A 230 -16.20 12.36 -19.83
C CYS A 230 -14.89 12.66 -19.09
N ILE A 231 -14.44 11.70 -18.29
CA ILE A 231 -13.22 11.83 -17.48
C ILE A 231 -12.42 10.54 -17.61
N ILE A 232 -11.12 10.69 -17.86
CA ILE A 232 -10.18 9.57 -17.85
C ILE A 232 -9.16 9.80 -16.74
N ALA A 233 -9.15 8.89 -15.77
CA ALA A 233 -8.13 8.81 -14.73
C ALA A 233 -7.12 7.70 -15.06
N VAL A 234 -5.86 7.96 -14.79
CA VAL A 234 -4.78 6.96 -14.82
C VAL A 234 -4.26 6.80 -13.40
N VAL A 235 -4.15 5.54 -12.97
CA VAL A 235 -3.60 5.20 -11.65
C VAL A 235 -2.40 4.28 -11.79
N ASP A 236 -1.46 4.46 -10.87
CA ASP A 236 -0.26 3.63 -10.71
C ASP A 236 0.67 3.60 -11.94
N THR A 237 0.55 4.64 -12.76
CA THR A 237 1.53 4.95 -13.78
C THR A 237 1.40 6.41 -14.19
N SER A 238 2.54 7.02 -14.50
CA SER A 238 2.63 8.34 -15.09
C SER A 238 3.44 8.33 -16.40
N THR A 239 3.71 7.14 -16.94
CA THR A 239 4.48 6.93 -18.18
C THR A 239 3.63 6.35 -19.32
N SER A 240 3.61 7.04 -20.46
CA SER A 240 2.87 6.66 -21.68
C SER A 240 3.22 5.27 -22.21
N LYS A 241 4.46 4.82 -22.02
CA LYS A 241 4.94 3.48 -22.43
C LYS A 241 4.29 2.33 -21.68
N GLN A 242 3.79 2.58 -20.48
CA GLN A 242 3.14 1.56 -19.65
C GLN A 242 1.61 1.52 -19.90
N LEU A 243 1.05 2.57 -20.50
CA LEU A 243 -0.36 2.60 -20.84
C LEU A 243 -0.69 1.62 -21.97
N PRO A 244 -1.80 0.89 -21.89
CA PRO A 244 -2.21 -0.01 -22.96
C PRO A 244 -2.71 0.72 -24.21
N ILE A 245 -3.26 1.92 -24.00
CA ILE A 245 -3.65 2.87 -25.03
C ILE A 245 -3.40 4.27 -24.48
N LEU A 246 -2.91 5.19 -25.31
CA LEU A 246 -2.77 6.59 -24.93
C LEU A 246 -4.10 7.32 -25.16
N PRO A 247 -4.81 7.77 -24.11
CA PRO A 247 -6.03 8.54 -24.28
C PRO A 247 -5.75 9.89 -24.92
N PRO A 248 -6.70 10.47 -25.68
CA PRO A 248 -6.54 11.79 -26.27
C PRO A 248 -6.42 12.89 -25.20
N LYS A 249 -7.03 12.68 -24.03
CA LYS A 249 -6.94 13.54 -22.86
C LYS A 249 -6.94 12.68 -21.60
N ILE A 250 -6.07 13.02 -20.66
CA ILE A 250 -6.06 12.45 -19.31
C ILE A 250 -6.41 13.58 -18.33
N ASP A 251 -7.38 13.34 -17.45
CA ASP A 251 -7.87 14.35 -16.51
C ASP A 251 -7.28 14.19 -15.12
N ILE A 252 -6.97 12.95 -14.72
CA ILE A 252 -6.45 12.60 -13.39
C ILE A 252 -5.25 11.65 -13.54
N ILE A 253 -4.15 11.94 -12.84
CA ILE A 253 -3.02 11.02 -12.64
C ILE A 253 -2.76 10.90 -11.14
N ILE A 254 -2.72 9.67 -10.63
CA ILE A 254 -2.29 9.37 -9.26
C ILE A 254 -1.29 8.22 -9.32
N ASP A 255 -0.07 8.46 -8.86
CA ASP A 255 1.04 7.53 -9.02
C ASP A 255 2.08 7.72 -7.91
N HIS A 256 2.91 6.71 -7.67
CA HIS A 256 4.05 6.78 -6.76
C HIS A 256 5.40 6.55 -7.46
N HIS A 257 5.44 6.41 -8.79
CA HIS A 257 6.70 6.25 -9.52
C HIS A 257 7.41 7.58 -9.82
N ASN A 258 8.74 7.53 -10.05
CA ASN A 258 9.58 8.72 -10.32
C ASN A 258 9.54 9.21 -11.78
N ASN A 259 8.99 8.44 -12.72
CA ASN A 259 9.06 8.71 -14.16
C ASN A 259 7.70 9.14 -14.70
N SER A 260 7.58 10.42 -15.08
CA SER A 260 6.34 10.99 -15.64
C SER A 260 6.59 11.67 -16.98
N ASP A 261 5.95 11.20 -18.03
CA ASP A 261 5.83 11.89 -19.33
C ASP A 261 4.38 12.28 -19.66
N LEU A 262 3.42 11.80 -18.86
CA LEU A 262 2.01 12.14 -18.97
C LEU A 262 1.70 13.47 -18.26
N THR A 263 0.65 14.14 -18.73
CA THR A 263 0.11 15.36 -18.12
C THR A 263 -1.39 15.23 -17.93
N ALA A 264 -1.92 15.86 -16.88
CA ALA A 264 -3.33 15.84 -16.58
C ALA A 264 -3.76 17.11 -15.83
N GLU A 265 -5.07 17.37 -15.81
CA GLU A 265 -5.63 18.49 -15.06
C GLU A 265 -5.45 18.31 -13.55
N TYR A 266 -5.54 17.08 -13.04
CA TYR A 266 -5.20 16.73 -11.66
C TYR A 266 -4.02 15.75 -11.65
N VAL A 267 -2.98 16.07 -10.89
CA VAL A 267 -1.79 15.23 -10.74
C VAL A 267 -1.43 15.13 -9.25
N ASP A 268 -1.36 13.90 -8.74
CA ASP A 268 -0.74 13.60 -7.45
C ASP A 268 0.26 12.45 -7.60
N ILE A 269 1.52 12.81 -7.84
CA ILE A 269 2.64 11.87 -7.96
C ILE A 269 3.51 11.99 -6.71
N ARG A 270 3.74 10.88 -6.00
CA ARG A 270 4.49 10.88 -4.73
C ARG A 270 5.60 9.83 -4.67
N PRO A 271 6.77 10.10 -5.26
CA PRO A 271 7.83 9.10 -5.39
C PRO A 271 8.58 8.67 -4.14
N LYS A 272 8.15 9.16 -2.98
CA LYS A 272 8.70 8.79 -1.68
C LYS A 272 7.77 7.87 -0.89
N VAL A 273 6.66 7.45 -1.51
CA VAL A 273 5.67 6.53 -0.94
C VAL A 273 5.84 5.20 -1.67
N GLY A 274 5.69 4.10 -0.94
CA GLY A 274 5.99 2.77 -1.45
C GLY A 274 4.91 2.14 -2.31
N ALA A 275 3.71 2.73 -2.38
CA ALA A 275 2.62 2.25 -3.23
C ALA A 275 1.62 3.38 -3.54
N THR A 276 0.97 3.32 -4.71
CA THR A 276 -0.18 4.16 -5.05
C THR A 276 -1.36 3.86 -4.11
N SER A 277 -1.54 2.61 -3.66
CA SER A 277 -2.54 2.20 -2.68
C SER A 277 -2.40 2.95 -1.35
N THR A 278 -1.18 3.30 -0.94
CA THR A 278 -0.94 4.14 0.24
C THR A 278 -1.50 5.54 0.03
N ILE A 279 -1.31 6.14 -1.14
CA ILE A 279 -1.84 7.47 -1.48
C ILE A 279 -3.37 7.46 -1.42
N LEU A 280 -4.01 6.45 -2.01
CA LEU A 280 -5.47 6.33 -2.02
C LEU A 280 -6.03 6.00 -0.63
N THR A 281 -5.31 5.23 0.19
CA THR A 281 -5.68 4.99 1.59
C THR A 281 -5.69 6.30 2.38
N GLN A 282 -4.70 7.17 2.19
CA GLN A 282 -4.70 8.50 2.81
C GLN A 282 -5.90 9.35 2.35
N TYR A 283 -6.34 9.21 1.11
CA TYR A 283 -7.55 9.89 0.64
C TYR A 283 -8.79 9.40 1.38
N LEU A 284 -8.94 8.09 1.55
CA LEU A 284 -10.05 7.50 2.31
C LEU A 284 -10.06 8.02 3.76
N MET A 285 -8.90 8.02 4.42
CA MET A 285 -8.74 8.51 5.80
C MET A 285 -9.14 9.99 5.92
N GLU A 286 -8.60 10.85 5.05
CA GLU A 286 -8.89 12.29 5.08
C GLU A 286 -10.36 12.60 4.77
N LEU A 287 -10.99 11.80 3.91
CA LEU A 287 -12.42 11.93 3.59
C LEU A 287 -13.34 11.26 4.61
N ASN A 288 -12.79 10.60 5.63
CA ASN A 288 -13.53 9.75 6.58
C ASN A 288 -14.43 8.72 5.87
N ILE A 289 -13.90 8.09 4.81
CA ILE A 289 -14.57 7.01 4.11
C ILE A 289 -14.05 5.70 4.70
N GLU A 290 -14.93 4.98 5.39
CA GLU A 290 -14.64 3.64 5.87
C GLU A 290 -14.59 2.65 4.68
N PRO A 291 -13.46 1.96 4.44
CA PRO A 291 -13.36 1.00 3.35
C PRO A 291 -14.19 -0.24 3.63
N SER A 292 -14.79 -0.82 2.59
CA SER A 292 -15.36 -2.17 2.70
C SER A 292 -14.25 -3.20 2.96
N ARG A 293 -14.60 -4.39 3.48
CA ARG A 293 -13.63 -5.47 3.71
C ARG A 293 -12.83 -5.81 2.44
N ASN A 294 -13.51 -5.89 1.29
CA ASN A 294 -12.85 -6.20 0.02
C ASN A 294 -11.89 -5.09 -0.40
N LEU A 295 -12.30 -3.82 -0.30
CA LEU A 295 -11.42 -2.69 -0.62
C LEU A 295 -10.22 -2.62 0.32
N ALA A 296 -10.45 -2.81 1.62
CA ALA A 296 -9.38 -2.79 2.61
C ALA A 296 -8.37 -3.91 2.37
N THR A 297 -8.85 -5.11 2.06
CA THR A 297 -8.02 -6.27 1.72
C THR A 297 -7.22 -6.02 0.44
N ALA A 298 -7.86 -5.45 -0.59
CA ALA A 298 -7.18 -5.09 -1.84
C ALA A 298 -6.06 -4.07 -1.61
N LEU A 299 -6.36 -2.96 -0.92
CA LEU A 299 -5.38 -1.90 -0.65
C LEU A 299 -4.24 -2.40 0.23
N PHE A 300 -4.54 -3.21 1.24
CA PHE A 300 -3.52 -3.77 2.11
C PHE A 300 -2.57 -4.68 1.33
N TYR A 301 -3.12 -5.55 0.48
CA TYR A 301 -2.32 -6.42 -0.39
C TYR A 301 -1.53 -5.64 -1.44
N GLY A 302 -2.11 -4.58 -2.03
CA GLY A 302 -1.41 -3.68 -2.96
C GLY A 302 -0.17 -3.05 -2.33
N ILE A 303 -0.30 -2.51 -1.11
CA ILE A 303 0.82 -1.96 -0.34
C ILE A 303 1.88 -3.02 -0.07
N GLN A 304 1.48 -4.22 0.39
CA GLN A 304 2.43 -5.31 0.67
C GLN A 304 3.15 -5.77 -0.59
N SER A 305 2.43 -5.96 -1.70
CA SER A 305 3.00 -6.44 -2.95
C SER A 305 4.08 -5.50 -3.47
N ASP A 306 3.77 -4.20 -3.55
CA ASP A 306 4.68 -3.27 -4.21
C ASP A 306 5.94 -2.96 -3.37
N THR A 307 5.76 -2.88 -2.05
CA THR A 307 6.85 -2.70 -1.08
C THR A 307 7.65 -3.97 -0.76
N ASP A 308 7.35 -5.11 -1.41
CA ASP A 308 7.89 -6.44 -1.08
C ASP A 308 7.77 -6.75 0.44
N TYR A 309 6.57 -6.62 0.97
CA TYR A 309 6.26 -6.76 2.40
C TYR A 309 7.11 -5.81 3.26
N PHE A 310 7.15 -4.53 2.85
CA PHE A 310 7.92 -3.46 3.50
C PHE A 310 9.45 -3.66 3.50
N LYS A 311 9.98 -4.53 2.63
CA LYS A 311 11.43 -4.77 2.52
C LYS A 311 12.15 -3.78 1.59
N ARG A 312 11.44 -3.15 0.67
CA ARG A 312 12.01 -2.16 -0.26
C ARG A 312 11.13 -0.92 -0.38
N GLU A 313 11.77 0.21 -0.67
CA GLU A 313 11.13 1.48 -1.06
C GLU A 313 9.90 1.89 -0.24
N THR A 314 9.92 1.63 1.07
CA THR A 314 8.82 1.95 1.99
C THR A 314 9.02 3.28 2.71
N SER A 315 7.91 3.89 3.13
CA SER A 315 7.84 5.11 3.93
C SER A 315 7.00 4.90 5.20
N LYS A 316 7.07 5.87 6.13
CA LYS A 316 6.20 5.90 7.31
C LYS A 316 4.71 5.87 6.94
N LEU A 317 4.36 6.47 5.80
CA LEU A 317 2.98 6.55 5.33
C LEU A 317 2.44 5.18 4.93
N ASP A 318 3.29 4.29 4.40
CA ASP A 318 2.90 2.92 4.03
C ASP A 318 2.56 2.11 5.28
N PHE A 319 3.35 2.24 6.35
CA PHE A 319 3.04 1.62 7.64
C PHE A 319 1.77 2.18 8.28
N GLU A 320 1.56 3.50 8.22
CA GLU A 320 0.34 4.14 8.74
C GLU A 320 -0.91 3.70 7.96
N ALA A 321 -0.83 3.63 6.63
CA ALA A 321 -1.90 3.14 5.77
C ALA A 321 -2.21 1.67 6.04
N ALA A 322 -1.18 0.81 6.10
CA ALA A 322 -1.35 -0.60 6.42
C ALA A 322 -1.96 -0.80 7.82
N ALA A 323 -1.49 -0.06 8.82
CA ALA A 323 -2.04 -0.12 10.18
C ALA A 323 -3.51 0.33 10.24
N TYR A 324 -3.89 1.36 9.47
CA TYR A 324 -5.28 1.78 9.34
C TYR A 324 -6.15 0.69 8.71
N LEU A 325 -5.68 0.09 7.60
CA LEU A 325 -6.42 -0.94 6.86
C LEU A 325 -6.54 -2.25 7.62
N GLN A 326 -5.56 -2.61 8.45
CA GLN A 326 -5.51 -3.84 9.24
C GLN A 326 -6.77 -4.08 10.07
N GLY A 327 -7.44 -3.01 10.54
CA GLY A 327 -8.69 -3.11 11.29
C GLY A 327 -9.90 -3.56 10.46
N TYR A 328 -9.80 -3.54 9.13
CA TYR A 328 -10.90 -3.78 8.19
C TYR A 328 -10.67 -4.97 7.25
N ILE A 329 -9.46 -5.52 7.17
CA ILE A 329 -9.14 -6.60 6.24
C ILE A 329 -9.94 -7.88 6.55
N ASP A 330 -10.12 -8.71 5.52
CA ASP A 330 -10.44 -10.11 5.69
C ASP A 330 -9.17 -10.94 5.56
N ALA A 331 -8.64 -11.40 6.70
CA ALA A 331 -7.39 -12.16 6.74
C ALA A 331 -7.49 -13.51 6.00
N THR A 332 -8.68 -14.09 5.88
CA THR A 332 -8.87 -15.36 5.15
C THR A 332 -8.77 -15.10 3.65
N LEU A 333 -9.47 -14.07 3.15
CA LEU A 333 -9.37 -13.69 1.74
C LEU A 333 -7.94 -13.26 1.38
N LEU A 334 -7.28 -12.47 2.23
CA LEU A 334 -5.88 -12.07 2.01
C LEU A 334 -4.98 -13.29 1.85
N ASN A 335 -5.06 -14.27 2.76
CA ASN A 335 -4.24 -15.47 2.69
C ASN A 335 -4.52 -16.30 1.42
N MET A 336 -5.78 -16.38 0.98
CA MET A 336 -6.15 -17.06 -0.27
C MET A 336 -5.64 -16.33 -1.53
N ILE A 337 -5.53 -15.00 -1.47
CA ILE A 337 -4.97 -14.17 -2.54
C ILE A 337 -3.44 -14.34 -2.59
N GLU A 338 -2.77 -14.27 -1.45
CA GLU A 338 -1.31 -14.45 -1.31
C GLU A 338 -0.86 -15.86 -1.66
N ASN A 339 -1.72 -16.86 -1.42
CA ASN A 339 -1.42 -18.27 -1.64
C ASN A 339 -2.53 -18.93 -2.46
N PRO A 340 -2.65 -18.63 -3.77
CA PRO A 340 -3.64 -19.25 -4.63
C PRO A 340 -3.46 -20.76 -4.69
N GLU A 341 -4.58 -21.49 -4.73
CA GLU A 341 -4.56 -22.94 -4.82
C GLU A 341 -3.95 -23.40 -6.15
N ILE A 342 -3.07 -24.41 -6.07
CA ILE A 342 -2.48 -25.05 -7.24
C ILE A 342 -3.32 -26.27 -7.61
N SER A 343 -3.77 -26.35 -8.86
CA SER A 343 -4.53 -27.51 -9.33
C SER A 343 -3.67 -28.77 -9.36
N THR A 344 -4.31 -29.94 -9.18
CA THR A 344 -3.64 -31.24 -9.26
C THR A 344 -2.84 -31.41 -10.55
N GLU A 345 -3.40 -30.97 -11.68
CA GLU A 345 -2.73 -31.03 -12.98
C GLU A 345 -1.42 -30.22 -13.01
N VAL A 346 -1.45 -28.97 -12.50
CA VAL A 346 -0.23 -28.13 -12.42
C VAL A 346 0.79 -28.78 -11.48
N MET A 347 0.33 -29.37 -10.37
CA MET A 347 1.19 -30.07 -9.42
C MET A 347 1.86 -31.30 -10.04
N GLU A 348 1.14 -32.08 -10.85
CA GLU A 348 1.71 -33.21 -11.58
C GLU A 348 2.74 -32.78 -12.64
N VAL A 349 2.49 -31.65 -13.33
CA VAL A 349 3.46 -31.07 -14.27
C VAL A 349 4.72 -30.62 -13.54
N LEU A 350 4.58 -29.96 -12.39
CA LEU A 350 5.70 -29.59 -11.52
C LEU A 350 6.50 -30.83 -11.09
N ALA A 351 5.83 -31.88 -10.62
CA ALA A 351 6.47 -33.13 -10.22
C ALA A 351 7.26 -33.76 -11.39
N ARG A 352 6.67 -33.82 -12.59
CA ARG A 352 7.34 -34.30 -13.80
C ARG A 352 8.54 -33.42 -14.17
N ALA A 353 8.40 -32.09 -14.08
CA ALA A 353 9.50 -31.16 -14.37
C ALA A 353 10.67 -31.37 -13.40
N ILE A 354 10.38 -31.55 -12.11
CA ILE A 354 11.39 -31.85 -11.08
C ILE A 354 12.09 -33.17 -11.39
N MET A 355 11.33 -34.26 -11.61
CA MET A 355 11.90 -35.59 -11.83
C MET A 355 12.69 -35.70 -13.14
N ASN A 356 12.25 -35.02 -14.20
CA ASN A 356 12.82 -35.15 -15.54
C ASN A 356 13.90 -34.11 -15.87
N ARG A 357 14.18 -33.16 -14.97
CA ARG A 357 15.15 -32.08 -15.24
C ARG A 357 16.54 -32.63 -15.56
N LYS A 358 17.18 -32.06 -16.57
CA LYS A 358 18.60 -32.23 -16.86
C LYS A 358 19.30 -30.89 -16.72
N VAL A 359 20.39 -30.88 -15.97
CA VAL A 359 21.22 -29.69 -15.79
C VAL A 359 22.38 -29.75 -16.76
N VAL A 360 22.50 -28.73 -17.61
CA VAL A 360 23.59 -28.58 -18.58
C VAL A 360 24.40 -27.33 -18.23
N LYS A 361 25.71 -27.38 -18.46
CA LYS A 361 26.70 -26.34 -18.07
C LYS A 361 26.60 -25.89 -16.59
N GLY A 362 26.04 -26.73 -15.73
CA GLY A 362 25.94 -26.51 -14.28
C GLY A 362 24.83 -25.56 -13.83
N ASN A 363 24.22 -24.78 -14.73
CA ASN A 363 23.27 -23.72 -14.37
C ASN A 363 22.01 -23.62 -15.25
N ILE A 364 21.89 -24.42 -16.31
CA ILE A 364 20.71 -24.44 -17.20
C ILE A 364 19.92 -25.73 -16.96
N ALA A 365 18.68 -25.63 -16.51
CA ALA A 365 17.79 -26.78 -16.35
C ALA A 365 16.85 -26.92 -17.56
N LEU A 366 16.82 -28.11 -18.18
CA LEU A 366 15.85 -28.46 -19.22
C LEU A 366 14.94 -29.58 -18.70
N ALA A 367 13.63 -29.47 -18.87
CA ALA A 367 12.70 -30.49 -18.42
C ALA A 367 11.57 -30.73 -19.43
N TYR A 368 11.47 -31.98 -19.89
CA TYR A 368 10.30 -32.47 -20.62
C TYR A 368 9.24 -32.97 -19.65
N VAL A 369 8.02 -32.43 -19.75
CA VAL A 369 6.92 -32.79 -18.85
C VAL A 369 5.91 -33.76 -19.47
N GLY A 370 6.13 -34.23 -20.70
CA GLY A 370 5.16 -35.12 -21.36
C GLY A 370 4.01 -34.36 -22.02
N GLU A 371 2.94 -35.09 -22.31
CA GLU A 371 1.66 -34.53 -22.73
C GLU A 371 0.96 -33.86 -21.54
N ILE A 372 0.40 -32.68 -21.78
CA ILE A 372 -0.33 -31.86 -20.81
C ILE A 372 -1.56 -31.24 -21.48
N SER A 373 -2.63 -31.03 -20.71
CA SER A 373 -3.80 -30.27 -21.17
C SER A 373 -3.68 -28.77 -20.85
N ASN A 374 -3.07 -28.44 -19.72
CA ASN A 374 -2.89 -27.07 -19.25
C ASN A 374 -1.50 -26.51 -19.58
N ARG A 375 -1.43 -25.70 -20.64
CA ARG A 375 -0.20 -25.02 -21.05
C ARG A 375 0.36 -24.05 -20.00
N ASP A 376 -0.51 -23.48 -19.14
CA ASP A 376 -0.10 -22.51 -18.12
C ASP A 376 0.65 -23.19 -16.96
N ALA A 377 0.71 -24.52 -16.93
CA ALA A 377 1.55 -25.27 -16.01
C ALA A 377 3.06 -25.19 -16.35
N LEU A 378 3.41 -25.00 -17.63
CA LEU A 378 4.82 -24.89 -18.08
C LEU A 378 5.56 -23.68 -17.48
N PRO A 379 5.03 -22.44 -17.55
CA PRO A 379 5.69 -21.30 -16.93
C PRO A 379 5.85 -21.47 -15.41
N LYS A 380 4.84 -22.00 -14.72
CA LYS A 380 4.91 -22.28 -13.27
C LYS A 380 6.02 -23.28 -12.94
N ALA A 381 6.15 -24.33 -13.74
CA ALA A 381 7.23 -25.29 -13.59
C ALA A 381 8.61 -24.67 -13.87
N ALA A 382 8.73 -23.81 -14.87
CA ALA A 382 9.97 -23.09 -15.16
C ALA A 382 10.37 -22.14 -14.03
N ASP A 383 9.42 -21.39 -13.48
CA ASP A 383 9.62 -20.49 -12.33
C ASP A 383 10.01 -21.27 -11.07
N PHE A 384 9.39 -22.43 -10.83
CA PHE A 384 9.74 -23.30 -9.70
C PHE A 384 11.17 -23.87 -9.81
N LEU A 385 11.54 -24.40 -10.98
CA LEU A 385 12.90 -24.91 -11.20
C LEU A 385 13.97 -23.81 -11.09
N LEU A 386 13.63 -22.55 -11.40
CA LEU A 386 14.53 -21.41 -11.30
C LEU A 386 14.85 -21.03 -9.83
N LYS A 387 14.07 -21.53 -8.87
CA LYS A 387 14.35 -21.36 -7.42
C LYS A 387 15.46 -22.32 -6.93
N MET A 388 15.81 -23.35 -7.71
CA MET A 388 16.85 -24.30 -7.34
C MET A 388 18.22 -23.62 -7.24
N GLU A 389 19.00 -24.02 -6.23
CA GLU A 389 20.38 -23.56 -6.06
C GLU A 389 21.23 -23.88 -7.30
N GLY A 390 22.02 -22.91 -7.74
CA GLY A 390 22.88 -23.03 -8.92
C GLY A 390 22.17 -22.87 -10.28
N ILE A 391 20.84 -22.90 -10.34
CA ILE A 391 20.10 -22.75 -11.61
C ILE A 391 19.84 -21.28 -11.91
N SER A 392 20.36 -20.80 -13.04
CA SER A 392 20.16 -19.43 -13.52
C SER A 392 19.17 -19.34 -14.68
N THR A 393 18.93 -20.45 -15.38
CA THR A 393 18.07 -20.49 -16.58
C THR A 393 17.32 -21.81 -16.65
N THR A 394 16.04 -21.76 -17.02
CA THR A 394 15.17 -22.93 -17.13
C THR A 394 14.44 -22.96 -18.47
N PHE A 395 14.28 -24.16 -19.02
CA PHE A 395 13.44 -24.44 -20.19
C PHE A 395 12.56 -25.64 -19.84
N VAL A 396 11.25 -25.41 -19.73
CA VAL A 396 10.27 -26.47 -19.48
C VAL A 396 9.39 -26.59 -20.70
N PHE A 397 9.22 -27.81 -21.20
CA PHE A 397 8.48 -28.05 -22.43
C PHE A 397 7.65 -29.33 -22.37
N GLY A 398 6.52 -29.31 -23.06
CA GLY A 398 5.55 -30.39 -23.08
C GLY A 398 4.74 -30.38 -24.37
N ILE A 399 3.97 -31.45 -24.60
CA ILE A 399 3.11 -31.58 -25.77
C ILE A 399 1.70 -31.17 -25.39
N VAL A 400 1.11 -30.27 -26.17
CA VAL A 400 -0.29 -29.81 -26.05
C VAL A 400 -0.94 -30.00 -27.41
N GLY A 401 -1.78 -31.02 -27.55
CA GLY A 401 -2.32 -31.41 -28.85
C GLY A 401 -1.21 -31.80 -29.82
N ASP A 402 -1.21 -31.20 -31.01
CA ASP A 402 -0.20 -31.44 -32.06
C ASP A 402 1.00 -30.47 -32.00
N GLU A 403 1.20 -29.79 -30.87
CA GLU A 403 2.27 -28.81 -30.69
C GLU A 403 3.11 -29.12 -29.45
N ILE A 404 4.41 -28.83 -29.54
CA ILE A 404 5.32 -28.72 -28.42
C ILE A 404 5.30 -27.27 -27.95
N HIS A 405 4.98 -27.05 -26.68
CA HIS A 405 5.01 -25.74 -26.04
C HIS A 405 6.24 -25.67 -25.15
N ILE A 406 6.97 -24.55 -25.21
CA ILE A 406 8.19 -24.30 -24.44
C ILE A 406 7.98 -23.02 -23.63
N SER A 407 8.28 -23.07 -22.34
CA SER A 407 8.39 -21.88 -21.48
C SER A 407 9.79 -21.79 -20.90
N ALA A 408 10.40 -20.62 -21.03
CA ALA A 408 11.74 -20.34 -20.54
C ALA A 408 11.74 -19.21 -19.49
N ARG A 409 12.64 -19.31 -18.52
CA ARG A 409 12.89 -18.29 -17.48
C ARG A 409 14.38 -18.15 -17.21
N THR A 410 14.85 -16.93 -16.94
CA THR A 410 16.25 -16.70 -16.59
C THR A 410 16.39 -15.57 -15.56
N LYS A 411 17.33 -15.75 -14.63
CA LYS A 411 17.86 -14.71 -13.75
C LYS A 411 19.15 -14.09 -14.32
N ASP A 412 19.73 -14.71 -15.36
CA ASP A 412 20.94 -14.22 -16.02
C ASP A 412 20.57 -13.14 -17.05
N LEU A 413 20.83 -11.88 -16.69
CA LEU A 413 20.54 -10.70 -17.54
C LEU A 413 21.42 -10.62 -18.80
N ARG A 414 22.45 -11.46 -18.93
CA ARG A 414 23.27 -11.53 -20.15
C ARG A 414 22.58 -12.31 -21.28
N LEU A 415 21.55 -13.08 -20.95
CA LEU A 415 20.75 -13.83 -21.92
C LEU A 415 19.48 -13.06 -22.28
N ASN A 416 19.11 -13.08 -23.56
CA ASN A 416 17.80 -12.62 -24.02
C ASN A 416 16.98 -13.83 -24.48
N LEU A 417 16.10 -14.34 -23.60
CA LEU A 417 15.30 -15.54 -23.90
C LEU A 417 14.35 -15.34 -25.08
N GLY A 418 13.81 -14.13 -25.25
CA GLY A 418 12.96 -13.79 -26.41
C GLY A 418 13.71 -14.01 -27.72
N GLU A 419 14.93 -13.48 -27.83
CA GLU A 419 15.77 -13.69 -29.01
C GLU A 419 16.20 -15.14 -29.18
N ILE A 420 16.55 -15.83 -28.09
CA ILE A 420 16.98 -17.25 -28.13
C ILE A 420 15.85 -18.12 -28.68
N LEU A 421 14.64 -18.01 -28.12
CA LEU A 421 13.50 -18.81 -28.57
C LEU A 421 13.02 -18.39 -29.97
N ASN A 422 13.15 -17.12 -30.35
CA ASN A 422 12.87 -16.67 -31.71
C ASN A 422 13.83 -17.31 -32.73
N LYS A 423 15.14 -17.25 -32.47
CA LYS A 423 16.17 -17.85 -33.34
C LYS A 423 16.07 -19.37 -33.39
N ALA A 424 15.75 -20.01 -32.27
CA ALA A 424 15.66 -21.47 -32.18
C ALA A 424 14.39 -22.02 -32.84
N PHE A 425 13.24 -21.38 -32.59
CA PHE A 425 11.93 -21.99 -32.82
C PHE A 425 10.86 -21.02 -33.35
N GLY A 426 11.21 -19.78 -33.70
CA GLY A 426 10.23 -18.76 -34.09
C GLY A 426 9.34 -18.27 -32.94
N GLY A 427 9.76 -18.49 -31.68
CA GLY A 427 9.07 -17.99 -30.49
C GLY A 427 9.32 -16.50 -30.22
N GLY A 428 9.03 -16.07 -28.99
CA GLY A 428 9.24 -14.69 -28.57
C GLY A 428 9.00 -14.48 -27.08
N GLY A 429 9.24 -13.26 -26.62
CA GLY A 429 9.08 -12.88 -25.23
C GLY A 429 10.04 -11.78 -24.82
N HIS A 430 10.25 -11.68 -23.52
CA HIS A 430 11.14 -10.71 -22.89
C HIS A 430 12.52 -11.33 -22.63
N GLN A 431 13.45 -10.50 -22.17
CA GLN A 431 14.80 -10.92 -21.82
C GLN A 431 14.81 -12.06 -20.77
N THR A 432 13.96 -11.93 -19.74
CA THR A 432 13.91 -12.84 -18.58
C THR A 432 12.88 -13.96 -18.69
N ALA A 433 11.92 -13.87 -19.62
CA ALA A 433 10.84 -14.83 -19.79
C ALA A 433 10.36 -14.88 -21.24
N ALA A 434 10.31 -16.07 -21.83
CA ALA A 434 9.89 -16.25 -23.21
C ALA A 434 9.18 -17.58 -23.43
N ALA A 435 8.45 -17.69 -24.54
CA ALA A 435 7.78 -18.92 -24.93
C ALA A 435 7.94 -19.21 -26.43
N ALA A 436 7.81 -20.48 -26.80
CA ALA A 436 7.78 -20.93 -28.19
C ALA A 436 6.76 -22.05 -28.36
N LYS A 437 6.26 -22.20 -29.59
CA LYS A 437 5.39 -23.30 -30.01
C LYS A 437 5.95 -23.91 -31.28
N ILE A 438 6.01 -25.24 -31.33
CA ILE A 438 6.59 -25.98 -32.44
C ILE A 438 5.59 -27.05 -32.86
N PRO A 439 5.18 -27.13 -34.14
CA PRO A 439 4.39 -28.25 -34.62
C PRO A 439 5.12 -29.59 -34.36
N LEU A 440 4.41 -30.57 -33.81
CA LEU A 440 4.98 -31.89 -33.50
C LEU A 440 5.46 -32.62 -34.77
N GLY A 441 4.81 -32.36 -35.91
CA GLY A 441 5.28 -32.78 -37.24
C GLY A 441 5.54 -34.28 -37.33
N ILE A 442 6.74 -34.66 -37.78
CA ILE A 442 7.14 -36.06 -37.96
C ILE A 442 7.13 -36.86 -36.65
N PHE A 443 7.25 -36.21 -35.48
CA PHE A 443 7.22 -36.90 -34.19
C PHE A 443 5.83 -37.46 -33.87
N LYS A 444 4.77 -36.95 -34.51
CA LYS A 444 3.39 -37.45 -34.34
C LYS A 444 3.24 -38.92 -34.73
N ALA A 445 4.10 -39.43 -35.63
CA ALA A 445 4.06 -40.82 -36.06
C ALA A 445 4.67 -41.80 -35.04
N VAL A 446 5.31 -41.30 -33.98
CA VAL A 446 5.96 -42.12 -32.94
C VAL A 446 4.95 -42.48 -31.86
N SER A 447 4.49 -43.73 -31.84
CA SER A 447 3.51 -44.22 -30.86
C SER A 447 4.12 -44.58 -29.50
N ASP A 448 5.42 -44.85 -29.45
CA ASP A 448 6.12 -45.18 -28.21
C ASP A 448 6.47 -43.91 -27.42
N LYS A 449 5.93 -43.79 -26.20
CA LYS A 449 6.08 -42.58 -25.38
C LYS A 449 7.52 -42.32 -24.95
N GLU A 450 8.33 -43.36 -24.75
CA GLU A 450 9.72 -43.20 -24.32
C GLU A 450 10.62 -42.75 -25.48
N ALA A 451 10.41 -43.33 -26.67
CA ALA A 451 11.06 -42.90 -27.91
C ALA A 451 10.68 -41.45 -28.27
N LEU A 452 9.39 -41.12 -28.22
CA LEU A 452 8.90 -39.76 -28.45
C LEU A 452 9.56 -38.76 -27.48
N ARG A 453 9.58 -39.11 -26.18
CA ARG A 453 10.28 -38.32 -25.16
C ARG A 453 11.74 -38.07 -25.54
N LYS A 454 12.51 -39.12 -25.84
CA LYS A 454 13.94 -39.00 -26.15
C LYS A 454 14.17 -38.09 -27.35
N LEU A 455 13.41 -38.30 -28.43
CA LEU A 455 13.51 -37.51 -29.65
C LEU A 455 13.18 -36.03 -29.44
N VAL A 456 12.07 -35.73 -28.75
CA VAL A 456 11.66 -34.35 -28.45
C VAL A 456 12.67 -33.67 -27.54
N GLU A 457 13.13 -34.36 -26.51
CA GLU A 457 14.09 -33.82 -25.55
C GLU A 457 15.45 -33.54 -26.20
N GLU A 458 15.96 -34.45 -27.03
CA GLU A 458 17.20 -34.24 -27.78
C GLU A 458 17.07 -33.12 -28.81
N ALA A 459 16.00 -33.11 -29.62
CA ALA A 459 15.80 -32.07 -30.63
C ALA A 459 15.75 -30.66 -30.02
N ILE A 460 15.01 -30.50 -28.92
CA ILE A 460 14.88 -29.20 -28.23
C ILE A 460 16.19 -28.82 -27.55
N ARG A 461 16.82 -29.77 -26.83
CA ARG A 461 18.09 -29.52 -26.14
C ARG A 461 19.17 -29.07 -27.13
N THR A 462 19.38 -29.82 -28.20
CA THR A 462 20.41 -29.54 -29.21
C THR A 462 20.19 -28.15 -29.82
N LYS A 463 18.95 -27.82 -30.20
CA LYS A 463 18.67 -26.52 -30.81
C LYS A 463 18.86 -25.35 -29.84
N ILE A 464 18.46 -25.50 -28.58
CA ILE A 464 18.67 -24.46 -27.55
C ILE A 464 20.17 -24.25 -27.32
N LEU A 465 20.95 -25.32 -27.15
CA LEU A 465 22.39 -25.23 -26.90
C LEU A 465 23.15 -24.63 -28.09
N GLU A 466 22.77 -25.00 -29.32
CA GLU A 466 23.30 -24.41 -30.55
C GLU A 466 23.13 -22.89 -30.56
N VAL A 467 21.92 -22.40 -30.29
CA VAL A 467 21.61 -20.96 -30.31
C VAL A 467 22.29 -20.20 -29.17
N ILE A 468 22.46 -20.82 -28.00
CA ILE A 468 23.21 -20.24 -26.87
C ILE A 468 24.73 -20.27 -27.13
N GLY A 469 25.20 -20.98 -28.17
CA GLY A 469 26.61 -21.09 -28.51
C GLY A 469 27.37 -22.09 -27.64
N ILE A 470 26.66 -23.03 -27.02
CA ILE A 470 27.24 -24.12 -26.23
C ILE A 470 27.49 -25.31 -27.16
N LYS A 471 28.77 -25.61 -27.43
CA LYS A 471 29.16 -26.87 -28.07
C LYS A 471 29.02 -28.01 -27.06
N GLU A 472 28.33 -29.08 -27.44
CA GLU A 472 28.41 -30.35 -26.71
C GLU A 472 29.86 -30.84 -26.84
N GLU A 473 30.55 -31.01 -25.70
CA GLU A 473 31.79 -31.79 -25.70
C GLU A 473 31.36 -33.24 -25.90
N GLU A 474 31.74 -33.82 -27.04
CA GLU A 474 31.64 -35.26 -27.27
C GLU A 474 32.33 -35.96 -26.11
N LYS A 475 31.56 -36.75 -25.34
CA LYS A 475 32.09 -37.59 -24.28
C LYS A 475 32.77 -38.83 -24.84
#